data_AF-A0A838JCJ6-F1
#
_entry.id   AF-A0A838JCJ6-F1
#
_cell.length_a   1.000
_cell.length_b   1.000
_cell.length_c   1.000
_cell.angle_alpha   90.00
_cell.angle_beta   90.00
_cell.angle_gamma   90.00
#
_symmetry.space_group_name_H-M   'P 1'
#
loop_
_entity.id
_entity.type
_entity.pdbx_description
1 polymer ?
#
loop_
_entity_poly.entity_id
_entity_poly.type
_entity_poly.pdbx_seq_one_letter_code
_entity_poly.pdbx_strand_id
1 'polypeptide(L)'
;MPKITTKQELIDYFAQKSQNTHEGNSYIEAVVTLLMFLDETDDIAEIKSTVRRMHREKLAEIQRTEDIATRVEQRKQLAVYDDCLTQLRGIPIIKED
;
A
#
# COMPACT_ATOMS: atom_id res chain seq x y z
N MET A 1 9.38 12.26 -8.80
CA MET A 1 9.06 12.17 -7.36
C MET A 1 10.37 12.04 -6.59
N PRO A 2 10.50 12.68 -5.42
CA PRO A 2 11.64 12.44 -4.54
C PRO A 2 11.70 10.95 -4.18
N LYS A 3 12.92 10.42 -4.01
CA LYS A 3 13.14 9.04 -3.62
C LYS A 3 12.70 8.88 -2.16
N ILE A 4 11.72 8.03 -1.88
CA ILE A 4 11.33 7.68 -0.52
C ILE A 4 12.42 6.78 0.08
N THR A 5 12.97 7.20 1.23
CA THR A 5 14.09 6.55 1.91
C THR A 5 13.81 6.24 3.38
N THR A 6 12.75 6.81 3.95
CA THR A 6 12.33 6.56 5.34
C THR A 6 10.85 6.15 5.45
N LYS A 7 10.47 5.55 6.59
CA LYS A 7 9.06 5.24 6.90
C LYS A 7 8.19 6.50 6.93
N GLN A 8 8.70 7.59 7.51
CA GLN A 8 7.95 8.83 7.61
C GLN A 8 7.65 9.43 6.23
N GLU A 9 8.64 9.44 5.32
CA GLU A 9 8.42 9.88 3.93
C GLU A 9 7.37 9.01 3.20
N LEU A 10 7.27 7.72 3.54
CA LEU A 10 6.25 6.82 3.00
C LEU A 10 4.85 7.17 3.53
N ILE A 11 4.73 7.45 4.83
CA ILE A 11 3.48 7.88 5.47
C ILE A 11 3.02 9.20 4.85
N ASP A 12 3.91 10.20 4.77
CA ASP A 12 3.60 11.51 4.21
C ASP A 12 3.17 11.41 2.73
N TYR A 13 3.83 10.53 1.96
CA TYR A 13 3.48 10.24 0.57
C TYR A 13 2.05 9.72 0.42
N PHE A 14 1.66 8.75 1.24
CA PHE A 14 0.31 8.17 1.19
C PHE A 14 -0.75 9.10 1.79
N ALA A 15 -0.40 9.87 2.82
CA ALA A 15 -1.28 10.89 3.39
C ALA A 15 -1.58 12.01 2.38
N GLN A 16 -0.58 12.45 1.60
CA GLN A 16 -0.81 13.43 0.54
C GLN A 16 -1.67 12.85 -0.60
N LYS A 17 -1.49 11.56 -0.92
CA LYS A 17 -2.30 10.87 -1.93
C LYS A 17 -3.75 10.68 -1.51
N SER A 18 -4.05 10.44 -0.23
CA SER A 18 -5.44 10.30 0.23
C SER A 18 -6.24 11.60 0.09
N GLN A 19 -5.57 12.75 0.21
CA GLN A 19 -6.19 14.07 0.10
C GLN A 19 -6.41 14.56 -1.34
N ASN A 20 -5.60 14.09 -2.29
CA ASN A 20 -5.53 14.67 -3.64
C ASN A 20 -5.96 13.71 -4.77
N THR A 21 -6.79 12.71 -4.47
CA THR A 21 -7.10 11.64 -5.42
C THR A 21 -8.51 11.74 -6.01
N HIS A 22 -8.61 11.54 -7.32
CA HIS A 22 -9.86 11.33 -8.06
C HIS A 22 -10.17 9.82 -8.28
N GLU A 23 -9.38 8.92 -7.69
CA GLU A 23 -9.43 7.47 -7.92
C GLU A 23 -10.68 6.79 -7.30
N GLY A 24 -11.42 7.48 -6.42
CA GLY A 24 -12.65 7.00 -5.79
C GLY A 24 -12.46 6.30 -4.44
N ASN A 25 -13.56 5.92 -3.79
CA ASN A 25 -13.59 5.50 -2.39
C ASN A 25 -12.72 4.28 -2.09
N SER A 26 -12.73 3.24 -2.94
CA SER A 26 -11.97 2.02 -2.68
C SER A 26 -10.46 2.25 -2.67
N TYR A 27 -9.95 3.18 -3.49
CA TYR A 27 -8.55 3.59 -3.42
C TYR A 27 -8.24 4.24 -2.06
N ILE A 28 -9.09 5.18 -1.62
CA ILE A 28 -8.92 5.89 -0.34
C ILE A 28 -8.96 4.92 0.83
N GLU A 29 -9.90 3.97 0.85
CA GLU A 29 -9.99 2.93 1.87
C GLU A 29 -8.71 2.10 1.98
N ALA A 30 -8.10 1.72 0.85
CA ALA A 30 -6.83 1.00 0.84
C ALA A 30 -5.68 1.86 1.35
N VAL A 31 -5.64 3.16 1.01
CA VAL A 31 -4.63 4.09 1.52
C VAL A 31 -4.78 4.30 3.03
N VAL A 32 -5.99 4.48 3.55
CA VAL A 32 -6.26 4.61 4.99
C VAL A 32 -5.85 3.35 5.74
N THR A 33 -6.24 2.18 5.24
CA THR A 33 -5.82 0.89 5.81
C THR A 33 -4.30 0.77 5.87
N LEU A 34 -3.61 1.20 4.80
CA LEU A 34 -2.17 1.16 4.74
C LEU A 34 -1.53 2.14 5.74
N LEU A 35 -2.04 3.37 5.84
CA LEU A 35 -1.54 4.39 6.76
C LEU A 35 -1.64 3.93 8.22
N MET A 36 -2.80 3.39 8.62
CA MET A 36 -2.97 2.83 9.96
C MET A 36 -1.92 1.74 10.27
N PHE A 37 -1.68 0.84 9.32
CA PHE A 37 -0.68 -0.21 9.48
C PHE A 37 0.76 0.34 9.58
N LEU A 38 1.11 1.35 8.78
CA LEU A 38 2.43 2.00 8.82
C LEU A 38 2.67 2.75 10.14
N ASP A 39 1.62 3.30 10.74
CA ASP A 39 1.69 3.96 12.06
C ASP A 39 1.85 2.94 13.20
N GLU A 40 1.21 1.78 13.09
CA GLU A 40 1.25 0.72 14.11
C GLU A 40 2.51 -0.16 14.06
N THR A 41 3.24 -0.16 12.94
CA THR A 41 4.39 -1.05 12.72
C THR A 41 5.66 -0.24 12.45
N ASP A 42 6.73 -0.48 13.21
CA ASP A 42 8.02 0.19 13.02
C ASP A 42 8.98 -0.58 12.12
N ASP A 43 8.95 -1.91 12.16
CA ASP A 43 9.88 -2.74 11.39
C ASP A 43 9.54 -2.73 9.89
N ILE A 44 10.45 -2.17 9.08
CA ILE A 44 10.35 -2.13 7.62
C ILE A 44 10.27 -3.53 7.00
N ALA A 45 10.96 -4.54 7.57
CA ALA A 45 10.88 -5.91 7.08
C ALA A 45 9.49 -6.50 7.32
N GLU A 46 8.92 -6.29 8.51
CA GLU A 46 7.54 -6.67 8.83
C GLU A 46 6.55 -5.97 7.91
N ILE A 47 6.67 -4.65 7.74
CA ILE A 47 5.82 -3.86 6.84
C ILE A 47 5.82 -4.44 5.43
N LYS A 48 7.02 -4.68 4.89
CA LYS A 48 7.19 -5.23 3.54
C LYS A 48 6.59 -6.63 3.41
N SER A 49 6.73 -7.47 4.43
CA SER A 49 6.14 -8.82 4.45
C SER A 49 4.62 -8.76 4.43
N THR A 50 4.04 -7.91 5.29
CA THR A 50 2.59 -7.75 5.43
C THR A 50 1.96 -7.15 4.18
N VAL A 51 2.54 -6.08 3.61
CA VAL A 51 2.02 -5.49 2.36
C VAL A 51 2.09 -6.49 1.20
N ARG A 52 3.14 -7.34 1.13
CA ARG A 52 3.21 -8.43 0.15
C ARG A 52 2.10 -9.46 0.34
N ARG A 53 1.73 -9.76 1.59
CA ARG A 53 0.61 -10.66 1.89
C ARG A 53 -0.71 -10.04 1.45
N MET A 54 -0.98 -8.79 1.83
CA MET A 54 -2.18 -8.05 1.43
C MET A 54 -2.34 -7.98 -0.09
N HIS A 55 -1.23 -7.72 -0.81
CA HIS A 55 -1.20 -7.73 -2.27
C HIS A 55 -1.64 -9.08 -2.86
N ARG A 56 -1.04 -10.19 -2.39
CA ARG A 56 -1.40 -11.53 -2.86
C ARG A 56 -2.84 -11.91 -2.55
N GLU A 57 -3.32 -11.57 -1.35
CA GLU A 57 -4.70 -11.81 -0.94
C GLU A 57 -5.68 -11.05 -1.83
N LYS A 58 -5.40 -9.76 -2.09
CA LYS A 58 -6.22 -8.94 -2.99
C LYS A 58 -6.18 -9.45 -4.43
N LEU A 59 -5.03 -9.91 -4.91
CA LEU A 59 -4.92 -10.52 -6.24
C LEU A 59 -5.78 -11.79 -6.35
N ALA A 60 -5.75 -12.65 -5.34
CA ALA A 60 -6.57 -13.86 -5.28
C ALA A 60 -8.08 -13.54 -5.17
N GLU A 61 -8.44 -12.47 -4.47
CA GLU A 61 -9.81 -11.96 -4.42
C GLU A 61 -10.29 -11.52 -5.81
N ILE A 62 -9.52 -10.68 -6.50
CA ILE A 62 -9.83 -10.19 -7.87
C ILE A 62 -10.01 -11.34 -8.86
N GLN A 63 -9.23 -12.42 -8.72
CA GLN A 63 -9.34 -13.59 -9.60
C GLN A 63 -10.64 -14.36 -9.41
N ARG A 64 -11.23 -14.33 -8.21
CA ARG A 64 -12.49 -15.01 -7.87
C ARG A 64 -13.73 -14.13 -8.05
N THR A 65 -13.57 -12.82 -8.16
CA THR A 65 -14.67 -11.90 -8.38
C THR A 65 -15.14 -11.96 -9.82
N GLU A 66 -16.42 -12.26 -10.04
CA GLU A 66 -17.01 -12.34 -11.39
C GLU A 66 -17.48 -10.97 -11.90
N ASP A 67 -18.00 -10.14 -11.00
CA ASP A 67 -18.50 -8.81 -11.34
C ASP A 67 -17.37 -7.85 -11.76
N ILE A 68 -17.52 -7.25 -12.94
CA ILE A 68 -16.50 -6.40 -13.56
C ILE A 68 -16.33 -5.10 -12.77
N ALA A 69 -17.42 -4.48 -12.31
CA ALA A 69 -17.36 -3.23 -11.57
C ALA A 69 -16.59 -3.40 -10.26
N THR A 70 -16.90 -4.48 -9.53
CA THR A 70 -16.20 -4.87 -8.29
C THR A 70 -14.71 -5.12 -8.55
N ARG A 71 -14.37 -5.84 -9.63
CA ARG A 71 -12.95 -6.06 -10.01
C ARG A 71 -12.21 -4.76 -10.30
N VAL A 72 -12.86 -3.77 -10.92
CA VAL A 72 -12.25 -2.46 -11.19
C VAL A 72 -11.91 -1.77 -9.87
N GLU A 73 -12.82 -1.74 -8.91
CA GLU A 73 -12.56 -1.13 -7.61
C GLU A 73 -11.49 -1.88 -6.81
N GLN A 74 -11.51 -3.21 -6.79
CA GLN A 74 -10.46 -4.02 -6.15
C GLN A 74 -9.08 -3.82 -6.81
N ARG A 75 -9.02 -3.59 -8.13
CA ARG A 75 -7.75 -3.27 -8.81
C ARG A 75 -7.16 -1.94 -8.38
N LYS A 76 -8.00 -0.96 -8.03
CA LYS A 76 -7.53 0.30 -7.44
C LYS A 76 -6.90 0.07 -6.06
N GLN A 77 -7.51 -0.80 -5.24
CA GLN A 77 -6.92 -1.22 -3.96
C GLN A 77 -5.58 -1.95 -4.16
N LEU A 78 -5.51 -2.86 -5.13
CA LEU A 78 -4.27 -3.58 -5.47
C LEU A 78 -3.15 -2.60 -5.88
N ALA A 79 -3.48 -1.57 -6.66
CA ALA A 79 -2.52 -0.55 -7.10
C ALA A 79 -1.89 0.21 -5.93
N VAL A 80 -2.62 0.45 -4.83
CA VAL A 80 -2.07 1.05 -3.61
C VAL A 80 -1.00 0.14 -2.99
N TYR A 81 -1.25 -1.17 -2.91
CA TYR A 81 -0.28 -2.11 -2.37
C TYR A 81 0.95 -2.26 -3.28
N ASP A 82 0.75 -2.30 -4.60
CA ASP A 82 1.86 -2.34 -5.58
C ASP A 82 2.75 -1.11 -5.49
N ASP A 83 2.14 0.07 -5.38
CA ASP A 83 2.87 1.32 -5.22
C ASP A 83 3.63 1.34 -3.89
N CYS A 84 3.00 0.94 -2.79
CA CYS A 84 3.66 0.84 -1.49
C CYS A 84 4.89 -0.09 -1.54
N LEU A 85 4.75 -1.27 -2.17
CA LEU A 85 5.86 -2.20 -2.36
C LEU A 85 6.96 -1.62 -3.26
N THR A 86 6.63 -0.72 -4.18
CA THR A 86 7.59 -0.03 -5.02
C THR A 86 8.37 1.00 -4.21
N GLN A 87 7.69 1.82 -3.41
CA GLN A 87 8.33 2.82 -2.56
C GLN A 87 9.18 2.18 -1.45
N LEU A 88 8.72 1.09 -0.83
CA LEU A 88 9.45 0.31 0.18
C LEU A 88 10.78 -0.28 -0.33
N ARG A 89 11.03 -0.34 -1.64
CA ARG A 89 12.35 -0.73 -2.18
C ARG A 89 13.42 0.32 -1.95
N GLY A 90 13.02 1.58 -1.77
CA GLY A 90 13.92 2.69 -1.51
C GLY A 90 14.36 2.81 -0.05
N ILE A 91 13.65 2.14 0.86
CA ILE A 91 13.90 2.19 2.31
C ILE A 91 14.85 1.04 2.70
N PRO A 92 16.02 1.32 3.31
CA PRO A 92 16.94 0.29 3.75
C PRO A 92 16.34 -0.52 4.91
N ILE A 93 16.53 -1.85 4.89
CA ILE A 93 16.23 -2.71 6.03
C ILE A 93 17.49 -2.76 6.88
N ILE A 94 17.49 -2.03 7.99
CA ILE A 94 18.57 -2.09 8.96
C ILE A 94 18.34 -3.37 9.77
N LYS A 95 19.22 -4.35 9.61
CA LYS A 95 19.29 -5.48 10.53
C LYS A 95 20.20 -5.04 11.66
N GLU A 96 19.69 -5.02 12.88
CA GLU A 96 20.57 -4.99 14.05
C GLU A 96 21.22 -6.39 14.12
N ASP A 97 22.56 -6.41 14.05
CA ASP A 97 23.40 -7.61 14.17
C ASP A 97 23.48 -8.07 15.64
#